data_AF-X8CRD8-F1
#
_entry.id   AF-X8CRD8-F1
#
_cell.length_a   1.000
_cell.length_b   1.000
_cell.length_c   1.000
_cell.angle_alpha   90.00
_cell.angle_beta   90.00
_cell.angle_gamma   90.00
#
_symmetry.space_group_name_H-M   'P 1'
#
loop_
_entity.id
_entity.type
_entity.pdbx_description
1 polymer ?
#
loop_
_entity_poly.entity_id
_entity_poly.type
_entity_poly.pdbx_seq_one_letter_code
_entity_poly.pdbx_strand_id
1 'polypeptide(L)'
;MGMLFGLAPWIVYWVLVGNVPFAAAVLVALAVAAAGLGLGGAAGRRWQFFDFASVAALLILTVLTFTLSQSFLERWLLTLSNAGILVVTLVGMLVGKPFVAEFAAAEHAPDVAKTELFGRVVQVLGWVWVATFAAMTVSSAVPSIVQRPAANASALILDTKTPLSFLCYWIIPFGLLGLAAVASRLLPDRMLAGIDDVARETSFVAYDEATIDELYFLAQEHANREVGPGKEAYAVKVGGMGTPLTGDESRKSWPSTYKVRDKRH
;
A
#
# COMPACT_ATOMS: atom_id res chain seq x y z
N MET A 1 -6.24 5.45 6.81
CA MET A 1 -5.26 6.09 7.72
C MET A 1 -4.05 5.20 8.07
N GLY A 2 -4.02 3.93 7.65
CA GLY A 2 -2.92 3.01 8.00
C GLY A 2 -1.57 3.32 7.34
N MET A 3 -1.54 3.67 6.04
CA MET A 3 -0.28 3.81 5.26
C MET A 3 0.72 4.82 5.84
N LEU A 4 0.23 5.96 6.32
CA LEU A 4 1.10 6.99 6.90
C LEU A 4 1.77 6.53 8.19
N PHE A 5 1.18 5.56 8.89
CA PHE A 5 1.76 4.97 10.09
C PHE A 5 3.01 4.15 9.76
N GLY A 6 3.02 3.41 8.64
CA GLY A 6 4.22 2.71 8.17
C GLY A 6 5.35 3.66 7.77
N LEU A 7 5.00 4.82 7.21
CA LEU A 7 5.96 5.86 6.83
C LEU A 7 6.43 6.74 7.99
N ALA A 8 5.91 6.56 9.20
CA ALA A 8 6.22 7.40 10.36
C ALA A 8 7.72 7.65 10.60
N PRO A 9 8.62 6.64 10.65
CA PRO A 9 10.05 6.90 10.88
C PRO A 9 10.69 7.75 9.78
N TRP A 10 10.24 7.59 8.53
CA TRP A 10 10.70 8.38 7.39
C TRP A 10 10.18 9.81 7.44
N ILE A 11 8.90 10.01 7.81
CA ILE A 11 8.33 11.34 8.00
C ILE A 11 9.06 12.09 9.11
N VAL A 12 9.30 11.42 10.25
CA VAL A 12 10.08 11.98 11.36
C VAL A 12 11.48 12.37 10.89
N TYR A 13 12.16 11.48 10.15
CA TYR A 13 13.47 11.77 9.58
C TYR A 13 13.46 13.02 8.70
N TRP A 14 12.54 13.09 7.73
CA TRP A 14 12.45 14.18 6.77
C TRP A 14 12.10 15.52 7.40
N VAL A 15 11.29 15.53 8.46
CA VAL A 15 11.03 16.73 9.25
C VAL A 15 12.30 17.17 9.98
N LEU A 16 13.05 16.23 10.58
CA LEU A 16 14.19 16.56 11.42
C LEU A 16 15.45 16.93 10.61
N VAL A 17 15.70 16.27 9.47
CA VAL A 17 16.95 16.44 8.71
C VAL A 17 17.19 17.87 8.22
N GLY A 18 16.12 18.67 8.04
CA GLY A 18 16.20 20.09 7.69
C GLY A 18 16.21 21.06 8.87
N ASN A 19 16.06 20.58 10.11
CA ASN A 19 15.83 21.43 11.29
C ASN A 19 16.80 21.17 12.45
N VAL A 20 17.42 20.00 12.51
CA VAL A 20 18.34 19.60 13.59
C VAL A 20 19.59 18.93 13.01
N PRO A 21 20.67 18.72 13.81
CA PRO A 21 21.85 18.02 13.34
C PRO A 21 21.53 16.63 12.76
N PHE A 22 22.17 16.26 11.66
CA PHE A 22 21.88 15.03 10.91
C PHE A 22 21.95 13.76 11.76
N ALA A 23 22.94 13.69 12.66
CA ALA A 23 23.09 12.57 13.58
C ALA A 23 21.87 12.43 14.52
N ALA A 24 21.34 13.53 15.04
CA ALA A 24 20.13 13.50 15.87
C ALA A 24 18.90 13.07 15.05
N ALA A 25 18.74 13.63 13.85
CA ALA A 25 17.62 13.29 12.96
C ALA A 25 17.58 11.79 12.62
N VAL A 26 18.73 11.21 12.24
CA VAL A 26 18.80 9.80 11.85
C VAL A 26 18.64 8.85 13.04
N LEU A 27 19.21 9.18 14.21
CA LEU A 27 19.07 8.37 15.41
C LEU A 27 17.63 8.36 15.94
N VAL A 28 16.94 9.49 15.91
CA VAL A 28 15.52 9.56 16.31
C VAL A 28 14.66 8.73 15.35
N ALA A 29 14.87 8.86 14.04
CA ALA A 29 14.15 8.07 13.05
C ALA A 29 14.40 6.56 13.21
N LEU A 30 15.66 6.16 13.44
CA LEU A 30 16.04 4.78 13.69
C LEU A 30 15.40 4.25 14.98
N ALA A 31 15.36 5.05 16.05
CA ALA A 31 14.70 4.69 17.30
C ALA A 31 13.19 4.49 17.11
N VAL A 32 12.53 5.36 16.34
CA VAL A 32 11.10 5.22 15.98
C VAL A 32 10.87 3.94 15.18
N ALA A 33 11.73 3.64 14.20
CA ALA A 33 11.63 2.41 13.40
C ALA A 33 11.85 1.15 14.25
N ALA A 34 12.85 1.16 15.13
CA ALA A 34 13.14 0.06 16.04
C ALA A 34 12.03 -0.15 17.07
N ALA A 35 11.45 0.94 17.61
CA ALA A 35 10.30 0.87 18.50
C ALA A 35 9.07 0.29 17.78
N GLY A 36 8.81 0.70 16.54
CA GLY A 36 7.74 0.12 15.71
C GLY A 36 7.92 -1.38 15.51
N LEU A 37 9.13 -1.82 15.18
CA LEU A 37 9.47 -3.24 15.02
C LEU A 37 9.32 -4.03 16.33
N GLY A 38 9.82 -3.48 17.45
CA GLY A 38 9.78 -4.10 18.77
C GLY A 38 8.37 -4.20 19.35
N LEU A 39 7.58 -3.12 19.27
CA LEU A 39 6.19 -3.10 19.73
C LEU A 39 5.29 -3.99 18.86
N GLY A 40 5.55 -4.07 17.55
CA GLY A 40 4.88 -5.02 16.65
C GLY A 40 5.09 -6.47 17.07
N GLY A 41 6.31 -6.83 17.49
CA GLY A 41 6.62 -8.14 18.05
C GLY A 41 5.87 -8.43 19.36
N ALA A 42 5.85 -7.47 20.29
CA ALA A 42 5.16 -7.61 21.57
C ALA A 42 3.63 -7.72 21.44
N ALA A 43 3.05 -7.07 20.43
CA ALA A 43 1.60 -7.11 20.16
C ALA A 43 1.15 -8.33 19.33
N GLY A 44 2.05 -9.28 19.02
CA GLY A 44 1.73 -10.45 18.20
C GLY A 44 1.42 -10.11 16.73
N ARG A 45 1.79 -8.91 16.27
CA ARG A 45 1.62 -8.49 14.87
C ARG A 45 2.66 -9.20 14.02
N ARG A 46 2.22 -9.76 12.88
CA ARG A 46 3.14 -10.36 11.90
C ARG A 46 4.14 -9.31 11.44
N TRP A 47 5.44 -9.59 11.64
CA TRP A 47 6.51 -8.73 11.18
C TRP A 47 6.48 -8.61 9.65
N GLN A 48 6.61 -7.37 9.17
CA GLN A 48 6.43 -7.03 7.77
C GLN A 48 7.79 -6.80 7.09
N PHE A 49 7.86 -7.10 5.79
CA PHE A 49 9.09 -6.87 5.01
C PHE A 49 9.52 -5.39 5.05
N PHE A 50 8.54 -4.48 4.95
CA PHE A 50 8.78 -3.04 4.93
C PHE A 50 9.38 -2.51 6.24
N ASP A 51 8.97 -3.05 7.40
CA ASP A 51 9.49 -2.63 8.70
C ASP A 51 10.98 -2.95 8.82
N PHE A 52 11.36 -4.19 8.48
CA PHE A 52 12.78 -4.61 8.47
C PHE A 52 13.61 -3.83 7.47
N ALA A 53 13.09 -3.67 6.25
CA ALA A 53 13.78 -2.97 5.18
C ALA A 53 13.96 -1.47 5.53
N SER A 54 12.99 -0.85 6.19
CA SER A 54 13.08 0.53 6.68
C SER A 54 14.12 0.69 7.79
N VAL A 55 14.15 -0.22 8.78
CA VAL A 55 15.19 -0.22 9.82
C VAL A 55 16.57 -0.39 9.20
N ALA A 56 16.73 -1.33 8.26
CA ALA A 56 17.99 -1.54 7.57
C ALA A 56 18.45 -0.31 6.79
N ALA A 57 17.56 0.35 6.05
CA ALA A 57 17.87 1.57 5.31
C ALA A 57 18.26 2.73 6.24
N LEU A 58 17.54 2.93 7.36
CA LEU A 58 17.86 3.95 8.36
C LEU A 58 19.17 3.65 9.10
N LEU A 59 19.49 2.38 9.34
CA LEU A 59 20.79 1.97 9.88
C LEU A 59 21.92 2.31 8.91
N ILE A 60 21.75 2.04 7.61
CA ILE A 60 22.72 2.43 6.58
C ILE A 60 22.91 3.95 6.58
N LEU A 61 21.83 4.74 6.59
CA LEU A 61 21.90 6.20 6.69
C LEU A 61 22.62 6.66 7.96
N THR A 62 22.44 5.94 9.07
CA THR A 62 23.12 6.22 10.34
C THR A 62 24.63 6.04 10.18
N VAL A 63 25.06 4.89 9.65
CA VAL A 63 26.49 4.62 9.37
C VAL A 63 27.09 5.67 8.44
N LEU A 64 26.38 6.04 7.36
CA LEU A 64 26.84 7.08 6.43
C LEU A 64 26.97 8.44 7.11
N THR A 65 26.03 8.78 8.01
CA THR A 65 26.06 10.06 8.76
C THR A 65 27.28 10.18 9.67
N PHE A 66 27.78 9.07 10.23
CA PHE A 66 28.96 9.08 11.11
C PHE A 66 30.29 8.88 10.36
N THR A 67 30.26 8.43 9.11
CA THR A 67 31.48 8.09 8.34
C THR A 67 31.83 9.13 7.28
N LEU A 68 30.86 9.87 6.77
CA LEU A 68 31.05 10.83 5.68
C LEU A 68 31.23 12.27 6.20
N SER A 69 31.84 13.12 5.38
CA SER A 69 32.05 14.52 5.72
C SER A 69 30.74 15.30 5.76
N GLN A 70 30.66 16.32 6.62
CA GLN A 70 29.50 17.20 6.73
C GLN A 70 29.11 17.82 5.38
N SER A 71 30.09 18.26 4.59
CA SER A 71 29.86 18.82 3.25
C SER A 71 29.21 17.82 2.27
N PHE A 72 29.51 16.53 2.42
CA PHE A 72 28.86 15.49 1.63
C PHE A 72 27.43 15.26 2.10
N LEU A 73 27.22 15.19 3.41
CA LEU A 73 25.90 14.98 4.02
C LEU A 73 24.94 16.12 3.67
N GLU A 74 25.37 17.38 3.80
CA GLU A 74 24.57 18.56 3.44
C GLU A 74 24.11 18.55 1.98
N ARG A 75 24.86 17.88 1.10
CA ARG A 75 24.58 17.80 -0.33
C ARG A 75 23.76 16.58 -0.72
N TRP A 76 23.97 15.43 -0.08
CA TRP A 76 23.45 14.15 -0.57
C TRP A 76 22.48 13.47 0.37
N LEU A 77 22.40 13.88 1.64
CA LEU A 77 21.68 13.10 2.65
C LEU A 77 20.17 12.99 2.36
N LEU A 78 19.52 14.06 1.89
CA LEU A 78 18.11 13.97 1.51
C LEU A 78 17.91 13.08 0.27
N THR A 79 18.81 13.16 -0.71
CA THR A 79 18.79 12.31 -1.90
C THR A 79 18.98 10.85 -1.54
N LEU A 80 19.92 10.54 -0.65
CA LEU A 80 20.18 9.18 -0.17
C LEU A 80 19.02 8.62 0.64
N SER A 81 18.32 9.44 1.43
CA SER A 81 17.13 8.97 2.14
C SER A 81 15.95 8.69 1.21
N ASN A 82 15.69 9.56 0.23
CA ASN A 82 14.68 9.32 -0.81
C ASN A 82 15.02 8.07 -1.63
N ALA A 83 16.29 7.89 -1.99
CA ALA A 83 16.76 6.70 -2.69
C ALA A 83 16.61 5.44 -1.82
N GLY A 84 16.89 5.53 -0.52
CA GLY A 84 16.74 4.43 0.43
C GLY A 84 15.29 3.93 0.48
N ILE A 85 14.32 4.82 0.66
CA ILE A 85 12.91 4.43 0.70
C ILE A 85 12.40 3.97 -0.67
N LEU A 86 12.88 4.56 -1.76
CA LEU A 86 12.59 4.09 -3.12
C LEU A 86 13.06 2.65 -3.32
N VAL A 87 14.28 2.31 -2.92
CA VAL A 87 14.81 0.94 -3.04
C VAL A 87 13.99 -0.03 -2.20
N VAL A 88 13.70 0.32 -0.95
CA VAL A 88 12.88 -0.53 -0.05
C VAL A 88 11.51 -0.81 -0.67
N THR A 89 10.84 0.21 -1.19
CA THR A 89 9.50 0.08 -1.77
C THR A 89 9.50 -0.63 -3.12
N LEU A 90 10.49 -0.37 -3.96
CA LEU A 90 10.66 -1.05 -5.26
C LEU A 90 10.97 -2.54 -5.06
N VAL A 91 11.87 -2.90 -4.14
CA VAL A 91 12.16 -4.30 -3.83
C VAL A 91 10.92 -4.99 -3.27
N GLY A 92 10.16 -4.32 -2.39
CA GLY A 92 8.88 -4.84 -1.90
C GLY A 92 7.90 -5.14 -3.04
N MET A 93 7.76 -4.22 -4.02
CA MET A 93 6.95 -4.43 -5.22
C MET A 93 7.42 -5.64 -6.03
N LEU A 94 8.73 -5.77 -6.28
CA LEU A 94 9.30 -6.83 -7.11
C LEU A 94 9.22 -8.22 -6.45
N VAL A 95 9.28 -8.29 -5.12
CA VAL A 95 9.14 -9.54 -4.34
C VAL A 95 7.65 -9.91 -4.14
N GLY A 96 6.71 -9.09 -4.65
CA GLY A 96 5.28 -9.32 -4.47
C GLY A 96 4.77 -9.02 -3.06
N LYS A 97 5.53 -8.24 -2.28
CA LYS A 97 5.19 -7.76 -0.93
C LYS A 97 5.13 -6.23 -0.91
N PRO A 98 4.19 -5.61 -1.65
CA PRO A 98 4.04 -4.16 -1.64
C PRO A 98 3.64 -3.70 -0.24
N PHE A 99 4.34 -2.69 0.29
CA PHE A 99 4.09 -2.21 1.65
C PHE A 99 2.64 -1.73 1.85
N VAL A 100 1.99 -1.28 0.77
CA VAL A 100 0.61 -0.82 0.76
C VAL A 100 -0.41 -1.94 0.99
N ALA A 101 -0.09 -3.19 0.63
CA ALA A 101 -1.00 -4.33 0.77
C ALA A 101 -1.58 -4.43 2.18
N GLU A 102 -0.72 -4.21 3.17
CA GLU A 102 -1.02 -4.47 4.57
C GLU A 102 -1.95 -3.41 5.14
N PHE A 103 -1.76 -2.17 4.72
CA PHE A 103 -2.62 -1.05 5.11
C PHE A 103 -3.96 -1.07 4.39
N ALA A 104 -3.96 -1.44 3.11
CA ALA A 104 -5.21 -1.63 2.36
C ALA A 104 -6.02 -2.80 2.94
N ALA A 105 -5.37 -3.90 3.33
CA ALA A 105 -6.06 -5.06 3.90
C ALA A 105 -6.65 -4.77 5.28
N ALA A 106 -6.01 -3.92 6.08
CA ALA A 106 -6.53 -3.52 7.40
C ALA A 106 -7.80 -2.66 7.32
N GLU A 107 -8.06 -2.02 6.16
CA GLU A 107 -9.21 -1.14 5.94
C GLU A 107 -10.43 -1.86 5.33
N HIS A 108 -10.29 -3.13 4.93
CA HIS A 108 -11.34 -3.91 4.27
C HIS A 108 -11.60 -5.26 4.95
N ALA A 109 -12.82 -5.80 4.76
CA ALA A 109 -13.17 -7.13 5.24
C ALA A 109 -12.25 -8.20 4.60
N PRO A 110 -11.89 -9.28 5.34
CA PRO A 110 -10.93 -10.29 4.88
C PRO A 110 -11.35 -10.99 3.58
N ASP A 111 -12.63 -11.02 3.26
CA ASP A 111 -13.16 -11.60 2.02
C ASP A 111 -12.93 -10.70 0.80
N VAL A 112 -12.88 -9.36 1.00
CA VAL A 112 -12.54 -8.39 -0.05
C VAL A 112 -11.04 -8.42 -0.36
N ALA A 113 -10.21 -8.61 0.67
CA ALA A 113 -8.75 -8.66 0.54
C ALA A 113 -8.24 -9.84 -0.31
N LYS A 114 -9.07 -10.87 -0.55
CA LYS A 114 -8.74 -12.03 -1.39
C LYS A 114 -9.15 -11.87 -2.85
N THR A 115 -9.83 -10.78 -3.20
CA THR A 115 -10.30 -10.56 -4.58
C THR A 115 -9.16 -10.11 -5.50
N GLU A 116 -9.22 -10.50 -6.78
CA GLU A 116 -8.26 -10.04 -7.79
C GLU A 116 -8.27 -8.51 -7.96
N LEU A 117 -9.44 -7.89 -7.79
CA LEU A 117 -9.61 -6.43 -7.82
C LEU A 117 -8.83 -5.76 -6.70
N PHE A 118 -8.88 -6.29 -5.48
CA PHE A 118 -8.07 -5.79 -4.37
C PHE A 118 -6.58 -5.93 -4.68
N GLY A 119 -6.15 -7.06 -5.25
CA GLY A 119 -4.78 -7.25 -5.72
C GLY A 119 -4.35 -6.17 -6.73
N ARG A 120 -5.23 -5.83 -7.68
CA ARG A 120 -4.98 -4.75 -8.66
C ARG A 120 -4.89 -3.37 -8.00
N VAL A 121 -5.75 -3.07 -7.03
CA VAL A 121 -5.70 -1.80 -6.28
C VAL A 121 -4.37 -1.67 -5.54
N VAL A 122 -3.96 -2.72 -4.83
CA VAL A 122 -2.68 -2.76 -4.11
C VAL A 122 -1.50 -2.59 -5.07
N GLN A 123 -1.54 -3.22 -6.23
CA GLN A 123 -0.47 -3.11 -7.23
C GLN A 123 -0.37 -1.70 -7.83
N VAL A 124 -1.50 -1.11 -8.22
CA VAL A 124 -1.54 0.27 -8.74
C VAL A 124 -1.03 1.23 -7.68
N LEU A 125 -1.51 1.10 -6.45
CA LEU A 125 -1.13 2.00 -5.37
C LEU A 125 0.35 1.86 -5.00
N GLY A 126 0.87 0.63 -4.99
CA GLY A 126 2.29 0.37 -4.81
C GLY A 126 3.16 1.05 -5.88
N TRP A 127 2.77 0.99 -7.16
CA TRP A 127 3.48 1.68 -8.24
C TRP A 127 3.38 3.20 -8.15
N VAL A 128 2.25 3.75 -7.69
CA VAL A 128 2.12 5.19 -7.42
C VAL A 128 3.17 5.63 -6.40
N TRP A 129 3.31 4.90 -5.29
CA TRP A 129 4.31 5.21 -4.27
C TRP A 129 5.75 5.07 -4.79
N VAL A 130 6.05 4.03 -5.58
CA VAL A 130 7.37 3.90 -6.23
C VAL A 130 7.66 5.10 -7.14
N ALA A 131 6.69 5.51 -7.97
CA ALA A 131 6.84 6.66 -8.85
C ALA A 131 7.05 7.97 -8.06
N THR A 132 6.32 8.14 -6.95
CA THR A 132 6.50 9.27 -6.03
C THR A 132 7.91 9.31 -5.46
N PHE A 133 8.41 8.20 -4.89
CA PHE A 133 9.76 8.17 -4.33
C PHE A 133 10.85 8.31 -5.39
N ALA A 134 10.62 7.82 -6.60
CA ALA A 134 11.51 8.04 -7.74
C ALA A 134 11.60 9.53 -8.10
N ALA A 135 10.45 10.20 -8.25
CA ALA A 135 10.39 11.62 -8.53
C ALA A 135 10.99 12.48 -7.40
N MET A 136 10.75 12.11 -6.13
CA MET A 136 11.39 12.75 -4.97
C MET A 136 12.92 12.62 -5.02
N THR A 137 13.43 11.44 -5.40
CA THR A 137 14.87 11.17 -5.50
C THR A 137 15.52 11.96 -6.64
N VAL A 138 14.89 11.95 -7.82
CA VAL A 138 15.38 12.71 -8.98
C VAL A 138 15.36 14.20 -8.67
N SER A 139 14.26 14.71 -8.11
CA SER A 139 14.14 16.11 -7.71
C SER A 139 15.26 16.50 -6.75
N SER A 140 15.46 15.77 -5.65
CA SER A 140 16.49 16.12 -4.67
C SER A 140 17.91 15.89 -5.18
N ALA A 141 18.14 15.10 -6.24
CA ALA A 141 19.45 14.96 -6.87
C ALA A 141 19.84 16.17 -7.74
N VAL A 142 18.86 16.91 -8.30
CA VAL A 142 19.14 18.02 -9.23
C VAL A 142 20.04 19.10 -8.61
N PRO A 143 19.75 19.68 -7.43
CA PRO A 143 20.64 20.64 -6.80
C PRO A 143 22.00 20.03 -6.45
N SER A 144 21.99 18.78 -5.98
CA SER A 144 23.21 18.03 -5.66
C SER A 144 24.12 17.83 -6.86
N ILE A 145 23.63 17.84 -8.10
CA ILE A 145 24.46 17.65 -9.30
C ILE A 145 24.84 19.00 -9.92
N VAL A 146 23.85 19.90 -10.05
CA VAL A 146 23.98 21.12 -10.85
C VAL A 146 24.66 22.25 -10.10
N GLN A 147 24.44 22.39 -8.79
CA GLN A 147 25.04 23.48 -8.02
C GLN A 147 26.45 23.11 -7.55
N ARG A 148 27.42 23.96 -7.88
CA ARG A 148 28.75 23.88 -7.27
C ARG A 148 28.72 24.57 -5.90
N PRO A 149 29.25 23.94 -4.83
CA PRO A 149 29.34 24.59 -3.54
C PRO A 149 30.23 25.83 -3.65
N ALA A 150 29.68 27.01 -3.36
CA ALA A 150 30.51 28.19 -3.12
C ALA A 150 31.11 28.08 -1.72
N ALA A 151 32.37 28.49 -1.55
CA ALA A 151 33.16 28.26 -0.32
C ALA A 151 32.51 28.77 0.98
N ASN A 152 31.53 29.68 0.90
CA ASN A 152 30.83 30.30 2.03
C ASN A 152 29.28 30.23 1.91
N ALA A 153 28.73 29.31 1.12
CA ALA A 153 27.28 29.16 1.01
C ALA A 153 26.70 28.31 2.14
N SER A 154 25.47 28.61 2.55
CA SER A 154 24.68 27.73 3.42
C SER A 154 24.59 26.32 2.83
N ALA A 155 24.48 25.32 3.70
CA ALA A 155 24.19 23.94 3.30
C ALA A 155 23.06 23.91 2.26
N LEU A 156 23.25 23.20 1.14
CA LEU A 156 22.30 23.16 0.03
C LEU A 156 20.88 22.80 0.46
N ILE A 157 20.75 21.86 1.40
CA ILE A 157 19.47 21.43 1.97
C ILE A 157 18.79 22.51 2.84
N LEU A 158 19.56 23.45 3.41
CA LEU A 158 19.09 24.54 4.26
C LEU A 158 18.99 25.88 3.50
N ASP A 159 19.34 25.91 2.21
CA ASP A 159 19.34 27.13 1.42
C ASP A 159 17.92 27.51 0.99
N THR A 160 17.42 28.62 1.57
CA THR A 160 16.12 29.22 1.26
C THR A 160 16.20 30.37 0.27
N LYS A 161 17.41 30.81 -0.11
CA LYS A 161 17.61 31.95 -1.01
C LYS A 161 17.65 31.52 -2.47
N THR A 162 18.15 30.32 -2.74
CA THR A 162 18.22 29.80 -4.10
C THR A 162 16.94 29.04 -4.45
N PRO A 163 16.16 29.48 -5.47
CA PRO A 163 14.88 28.85 -5.82
C PRO A 163 15.03 27.37 -6.17
N LEU A 164 16.10 27.01 -6.87
CA LEU A 164 16.37 25.63 -7.25
C LEU A 164 16.58 24.73 -6.03
N SER A 165 17.19 25.22 -4.94
CA SER A 165 17.45 24.43 -3.74
C SER A 165 16.15 24.11 -2.98
N PHE A 166 15.37 25.13 -2.60
CA PHE A 166 14.17 24.89 -1.81
C PHE A 166 13.04 24.22 -2.63
N LEU A 167 12.96 24.47 -3.95
CA LEU A 167 11.99 23.78 -4.81
C LEU A 167 12.28 22.29 -4.88
N CYS A 168 13.52 21.92 -5.19
CA CYS A 168 13.90 20.55 -5.49
C CYS A 168 14.13 19.68 -4.26
N TYR A 169 14.57 20.24 -3.13
CA TYR A 169 14.70 19.50 -1.87
C TYR A 169 13.37 19.43 -1.08
N TRP A 170 12.55 20.47 -1.12
CA TRP A 170 11.38 20.57 -0.22
C TRP A 170 10.05 20.63 -0.96
N ILE A 171 9.80 21.65 -1.78
CA ILE A 171 8.45 21.87 -2.33
C ILE A 171 8.00 20.71 -3.21
N ILE A 172 8.83 20.28 -4.16
CA ILE A 172 8.49 19.19 -5.08
C ILE A 172 8.38 17.87 -4.31
N PRO A 173 9.37 17.42 -3.52
CA PRO A 173 9.27 16.13 -2.85
C PRO A 173 8.07 16.01 -1.90
N PHE A 174 7.82 17.02 -1.08
CA PHE A 174 6.72 16.97 -0.11
C PHE A 174 5.35 17.26 -0.75
N GLY A 175 5.31 18.05 -1.82
CA GLY A 175 4.11 18.19 -2.65
C GLY A 175 3.70 16.85 -3.27
N LEU A 176 4.65 16.10 -3.81
CA LEU A 176 4.43 14.76 -4.35
C LEU A 176 4.00 13.76 -3.27
N LEU A 177 4.62 13.82 -2.09
CA LEU A 177 4.23 13.00 -0.93
C LEU A 177 2.78 13.27 -0.51
N GLY A 178 2.37 14.54 -0.45
CA GLY A 178 1.00 14.95 -0.16
C GLY A 178 0.00 14.48 -1.21
N LEU A 179 0.34 14.64 -2.49
CA LEU A 179 -0.48 14.15 -3.61
C LEU A 179 -0.63 12.62 -3.58
N ALA A 180 0.44 11.89 -3.27
CA ALA A 180 0.41 10.44 -3.13
C ALA A 180 -0.49 10.00 -1.96
N ALA A 181 -0.46 10.71 -0.84
CA ALA A 181 -1.35 10.45 0.30
C ALA A 181 -2.83 10.70 -0.06
N VAL A 182 -3.13 11.76 -0.81
CA VAL A 182 -4.50 12.03 -1.30
C VAL A 182 -4.94 10.97 -2.31
N ALA A 183 -4.08 10.63 -3.27
CA ALA A 183 -4.33 9.59 -4.25
C ALA A 183 -4.59 8.23 -3.59
N SER A 184 -3.85 7.92 -2.53
CA SER A 184 -4.02 6.69 -1.73
C SER A 184 -5.40 6.55 -1.08
N ARG A 185 -6.12 7.66 -0.88
CA ARG A 185 -7.50 7.65 -0.41
C ARG A 185 -8.50 7.56 -1.56
N LEU A 186 -8.29 8.34 -2.62
CA LEU A 186 -9.27 8.47 -3.71
C LEU A 186 -9.25 7.31 -4.72
N LEU A 187 -8.08 6.69 -4.94
CA LEU A 187 -7.91 5.60 -5.92
C LEU A 187 -8.68 4.34 -5.51
N PRO A 188 -8.55 3.81 -4.27
CA PRO A 188 -9.33 2.66 -3.85
C PRO A 188 -10.84 2.92 -3.97
N ASP A 189 -11.34 4.05 -3.49
CA ASP A 189 -12.77 4.40 -3.57
C ASP A 189 -13.30 4.37 -5.01
N ARG A 190 -12.52 4.88 -5.97
CA ARG A 190 -12.92 4.85 -7.40
C ARG A 190 -12.75 3.49 -8.06
N MET A 191 -11.72 2.74 -7.70
CA MET A 191 -11.47 1.42 -8.29
C MET A 191 -12.39 0.34 -7.72
N LEU A 192 -12.86 0.54 -6.48
CA LEU A 192 -13.82 -0.34 -5.80
C LEU A 192 -15.27 0.12 -6.02
N ALA A 193 -15.50 1.28 -6.65
CA ALA A 193 -16.83 1.75 -7.00
C ALA A 193 -17.55 0.74 -7.92
N GLY A 194 -18.70 0.23 -7.46
CA GLY A 194 -19.48 -0.77 -8.18
C GLY A 194 -19.10 -2.23 -7.91
N ILE A 195 -18.20 -2.52 -6.95
CA ILE A 195 -17.90 -3.92 -6.55
C ILE A 195 -19.12 -4.65 -5.99
N ASP A 196 -19.98 -3.95 -5.26
CA ASP A 196 -21.25 -4.51 -4.80
C ASP A 196 -22.17 -4.93 -5.98
N ASP A 197 -21.98 -4.31 -7.15
CA ASP A 197 -22.70 -4.62 -8.39
C ASP A 197 -21.99 -5.65 -9.29
N VAL A 198 -20.81 -6.15 -8.92
CA VAL A 198 -20.11 -7.20 -9.66
C VAL A 198 -20.76 -8.55 -9.33
N ALA A 199 -21.12 -9.30 -10.39
CA ALA A 199 -21.67 -10.64 -10.23
C ALA A 199 -20.57 -11.60 -9.73
N ARG A 200 -20.76 -12.16 -8.54
CA ARG A 200 -19.94 -13.22 -7.96
C ARG A 200 -20.36 -14.55 -8.53
N GLU A 201 -19.41 -15.36 -8.97
CA GLU A 201 -19.63 -16.74 -9.41
C GLU A 201 -19.54 -17.67 -8.20
N THR A 202 -20.53 -18.55 -8.04
CA THR A 202 -20.50 -19.67 -7.10
C THR A 202 -21.07 -20.91 -7.79
N SER A 203 -21.01 -22.05 -7.11
CA SER A 203 -21.64 -23.28 -7.57
C SER A 203 -22.35 -23.95 -6.41
N PHE A 204 -23.58 -24.40 -6.65
CA PHE A 204 -24.36 -25.13 -5.64
C PHE A 204 -24.72 -26.52 -6.17
N VAL A 205 -24.95 -27.45 -5.25
CA VAL A 205 -25.32 -28.83 -5.59
C VAL A 205 -26.83 -28.97 -5.52
N ALA A 206 -27.43 -29.51 -6.57
CA ALA A 206 -28.84 -29.86 -6.61
C ALA A 206 -29.04 -31.19 -7.34
N TYR A 207 -30.20 -31.82 -7.12
CA TYR A 207 -30.57 -33.03 -7.85
C TYR A 207 -30.81 -32.72 -9.33
N ASP A 208 -30.56 -33.70 -10.20
CA ASP A 208 -30.78 -33.53 -11.65
C ASP A 208 -32.25 -33.32 -12.03
N GLU A 209 -33.16 -33.85 -11.21
CA GLU A 209 -34.62 -33.71 -11.39
C GLU A 209 -35.18 -32.39 -10.86
N ALA A 210 -34.33 -31.51 -10.29
CA ALA A 210 -34.77 -30.25 -9.70
C ALA A 210 -35.40 -29.33 -10.77
N THR A 211 -36.57 -28.80 -10.45
CA THR A 211 -37.26 -27.85 -11.32
C THR A 211 -36.53 -26.50 -11.33
N ILE A 212 -36.79 -25.69 -12.36
CA ILE A 212 -36.14 -24.37 -12.51
C ILE A 212 -36.37 -23.51 -11.26
N ASP A 213 -37.59 -23.50 -10.72
CA ASP A 213 -37.93 -22.70 -9.52
C ASP A 213 -37.18 -23.19 -8.28
N GLU A 214 -37.03 -24.51 -8.12
CA GLU A 214 -36.24 -25.10 -7.03
C GLU A 214 -34.75 -24.77 -7.16
N LEU A 215 -34.20 -24.79 -8.38
CA LEU A 215 -32.83 -24.39 -8.65
C LEU A 215 -32.59 -22.92 -8.30
N TYR A 216 -33.52 -22.02 -8.66
CA TYR A 216 -33.42 -20.60 -8.28
C TYR A 216 -33.54 -20.39 -6.77
N PHE A 217 -34.42 -21.13 -6.10
CA PHE A 217 -34.55 -21.07 -4.64
C PHE A 217 -33.27 -21.53 -3.93
N LEU A 218 -32.71 -22.68 -4.34
CA LEU A 218 -31.48 -23.23 -3.79
C LEU A 218 -30.28 -22.31 -4.05
N ALA A 219 -30.19 -21.74 -5.26
CA ALA A 219 -29.16 -20.76 -5.59
C ALA A 219 -29.24 -19.51 -4.70
N GLN A 220 -30.45 -19.02 -4.43
CA GLN A 220 -30.69 -17.85 -3.58
C GLN A 220 -30.37 -18.13 -2.10
N GLU A 221 -30.77 -19.30 -1.57
CA GLU A 221 -30.41 -19.77 -0.22
C GLU A 221 -28.89 -19.89 -0.06
N HIS A 222 -28.22 -20.51 -1.03
CA HIS A 222 -26.79 -20.70 -1.02
C HIS A 222 -26.05 -19.36 -1.06
N ALA A 223 -26.44 -18.47 -1.98
CA ALA A 223 -25.88 -17.14 -2.09
C ALA A 223 -26.08 -16.34 -0.79
N ASN A 224 -27.29 -16.34 -0.20
CA ASN A 224 -27.57 -15.64 1.06
C ASN A 224 -26.73 -16.16 2.24
N ARG A 225 -26.39 -17.45 2.27
CA ARG A 225 -25.47 -18.00 3.28
C ARG A 225 -24.03 -17.54 3.07
N GLU A 226 -23.59 -17.41 1.82
CA GLU A 226 -22.24 -16.92 1.49
C GLU A 226 -22.05 -15.43 1.78
N VAL A 227 -23.08 -14.59 1.63
CA VAL A 227 -22.92 -13.13 1.79
C VAL A 227 -22.68 -12.72 3.26
N GLY A 228 -23.15 -13.51 4.21
CA GLY A 228 -23.02 -13.24 5.65
C GLY A 228 -24.04 -12.22 6.20
N PRO A 229 -23.99 -11.95 7.52
CA PRO A 229 -24.98 -11.12 8.21
C PRO A 229 -24.94 -9.64 7.79
N GLY A 230 -26.13 -9.04 7.61
CA GLY A 230 -26.30 -7.62 7.26
C GLY A 230 -26.37 -7.32 5.75
N LYS A 231 -26.12 -8.31 4.90
CA LYS A 231 -26.17 -8.19 3.44
C LYS A 231 -27.14 -9.21 2.84
N GLU A 232 -27.57 -8.97 1.61
CA GLU A 232 -28.42 -9.90 0.85
C GLU A 232 -27.89 -10.10 -0.56
N ALA A 233 -28.03 -11.34 -1.05
CA ALA A 233 -27.77 -11.66 -2.45
C ALA A 233 -28.95 -11.19 -3.31
N TYR A 234 -28.67 -10.52 -4.42
CA TYR A 234 -29.67 -10.05 -5.36
C TYR A 234 -29.24 -10.34 -6.81
N ALA A 235 -30.18 -10.29 -7.75
CA ALA A 235 -29.95 -10.62 -9.16
C ALA A 235 -29.27 -11.99 -9.36
N VAL A 236 -29.70 -12.99 -8.59
CA VAL A 236 -29.21 -14.38 -8.69
C VAL A 236 -29.62 -14.96 -10.04
N LYS A 237 -28.67 -15.58 -10.74
CA LYS A 237 -28.87 -16.32 -11.99
C LYS A 237 -28.26 -17.70 -11.86
N VAL A 238 -28.97 -18.70 -12.36
CA VAL A 238 -28.47 -20.07 -12.48
C VAL A 238 -27.96 -20.28 -13.90
N GLY A 239 -26.78 -20.87 -14.05
CA GLY A 239 -26.18 -21.19 -15.34
C GLY A 239 -26.82 -22.40 -16.01
N GLY A 240 -26.51 -22.60 -17.30
CA GLY A 240 -27.32 -23.45 -18.18
C GLY A 240 -27.19 -24.96 -17.98
N MET A 241 -26.03 -25.49 -17.57
CA MET A 241 -25.82 -26.94 -17.42
C MET A 241 -25.03 -27.26 -16.16
N GLY A 242 -25.61 -28.11 -15.31
CA GLY A 242 -24.91 -28.66 -14.16
C GLY A 242 -23.90 -29.75 -14.55
N THR A 243 -22.77 -29.81 -13.86
CA THR A 243 -21.75 -30.85 -14.06
C THR A 243 -22.01 -32.01 -13.08
N PRO A 244 -22.07 -33.28 -13.52
CA PRO A 244 -22.31 -34.40 -12.63
C PRO A 244 -21.16 -34.57 -11.63
N LEU A 245 -21.50 -34.98 -10.40
CA LEU A 245 -20.51 -35.25 -9.36
C LEU A 245 -19.89 -36.63 -9.56
N THR A 246 -18.58 -36.73 -9.36
CA THR A 246 -17.84 -37.99 -9.51
C THR A 246 -18.38 -39.03 -8.52
N GLY A 247 -19.04 -40.08 -9.03
CA GLY A 247 -19.59 -41.18 -8.22
C GLY A 247 -21.05 -41.02 -7.78
N ASP A 248 -21.73 -39.93 -8.16
CA ASP A 248 -23.17 -39.74 -7.94
C ASP A 248 -23.79 -38.98 -9.12
N GLU A 249 -24.42 -39.71 -10.04
CA GLU A 249 -25.08 -39.13 -11.21
C GLU A 249 -26.42 -38.46 -10.88
N SER A 250 -26.98 -38.70 -9.68
CA SER A 250 -28.25 -38.11 -9.26
C SER A 250 -28.12 -36.62 -8.88
N ARG A 251 -26.89 -36.13 -8.68
CA ARG A 251 -26.59 -34.77 -8.25
C ARG A 251 -25.63 -34.08 -9.20
N LYS A 252 -25.91 -32.82 -9.49
CA LYS A 252 -25.09 -31.96 -10.35
C LYS A 252 -24.67 -30.70 -9.61
N SER A 253 -23.45 -30.23 -9.89
CA SER A 253 -22.99 -28.91 -9.51
C SER A 253 -23.46 -27.89 -10.55
N TRP A 254 -24.31 -26.96 -10.13
CA TRP A 254 -24.86 -25.92 -10.96
C TRP A 254 -24.08 -24.62 -10.74
N PRO A 255 -23.50 -24.01 -11.79
CA PRO A 255 -22.92 -22.69 -11.68
C PRO A 255 -24.02 -21.66 -11.42
N SER A 256 -23.77 -20.69 -10.56
CA SER A 256 -24.66 -19.56 -10.33
C SER A 256 -23.87 -18.27 -10.17
N THR A 257 -24.53 -17.16 -10.50
CA THR A 257 -23.97 -15.82 -10.32
C THR A 257 -24.91 -14.99 -9.47
N TYR A 258 -24.40 -14.18 -8.55
CA TYR A 258 -25.20 -13.27 -7.73
C TYR A 258 -24.49 -11.96 -7.44
N LYS A 259 -25.24 -10.90 -7.17
CA LYS A 259 -24.72 -9.61 -6.71
C LYS A 259 -25.03 -9.41 -5.23
N VAL A 260 -24.35 -8.47 -4.58
CA VAL A 260 -24.46 -8.28 -3.13
C VAL A 260 -24.86 -6.86 -2.83
N ARG A 261 -25.87 -6.66 -1.98
CA ARG A 261 -26.24 -5.34 -1.49
C ARG A 261 -26.50 -5.36 0.01
N ASP A 262 -26.45 -4.19 0.63
CA ASP A 262 -26.87 -4.05 2.02
C ASP A 262 -28.38 -4.33 2.14
N LYS A 263 -28.75 -5.05 3.20
CA LYS A 263 -30.14 -5.43 3.44
C LYS A 263 -30.95 -4.17 3.78
N ARG A 264 -31.98 -3.87 2.99
CA ARG A 264 -32.92 -2.79 3.33
C ARG A 264 -33.73 -3.21 4.55
N HIS A 265 -33.65 -2.40 5.62
CA HIS A 265 -34.48 -2.51 6.82
C HIS A 265 -35.93 -2.12 6.53
#